data_AF-A0A959MQB7-F1
#
_entry.id   AF-A0A959MQB7-F1
#
_cell.length_a   1.000
_cell.length_b   1.000
_cell.length_c   1.000
_cell.angle_alpha   90.00
_cell.angle_beta   90.00
_cell.angle_gamma   90.00
#
_symmetry.space_group_name_H-M   'P 1'
#
loop_
_entity.id
_entity.type
_entity.pdbx_description
1 polymer ?
#
loop_
_entity_poly.entity_id
_entity_poly.type
_entity_poly.pdbx_seq_one_letter_code
_entity_poly.pdbx_strand_id
1 'polypeptide(L)'
;LLKSAIAHHRFVWVHPFSNGNGRTVRLFTYAMLIKNGFNVNIGRIINPTAIFCNNRNEYYDKLSKADLGTEEGILEWSEYVLNGLKEEIEKIDKLSDYQFLKTEILLPSINFSLNRKIITDIEAKILKETIDKQVIQNSDLEKFFKNKAKSEISRQIKKLIEKKMLVPEGDSVRKYILRFDNNYLL
;
A
#
# COMPACT_ATOMS: atom_id res chain seq x y z
N LEU A 1 13.51 -16.68 10.41
CA LEU A 1 12.74 -15.56 11.00
C LEU A 1 13.06 -15.32 12.48
N LEU A 2 12.96 -16.33 13.35
CA LEU A 2 13.33 -16.19 14.78
C LEU A 2 14.73 -15.59 15.00
N LYS A 3 15.71 -16.05 14.22
CA LYS A 3 17.07 -15.49 14.20
C LYS A 3 17.10 -13.99 13.88
N SER A 4 16.23 -13.51 12.98
CA SER A 4 16.15 -12.09 12.62
C SER A 4 15.56 -11.25 13.76
N ALA A 5 14.54 -11.75 14.45
CA ALA A 5 13.97 -11.08 15.62
C ALA A 5 15.00 -10.95 16.75
N ILE A 6 15.67 -12.05 17.10
CA ILE A 6 16.72 -12.05 18.14
C ILE A 6 17.88 -11.15 17.74
N ALA A 7 18.34 -11.21 16.49
CA ALA A 7 19.44 -10.36 16.03
C ALA A 7 19.07 -8.86 16.04
N HIS A 8 17.82 -8.51 15.73
CA HIS A 8 17.32 -7.14 15.88
C HIS A 8 17.44 -6.68 17.34
N HIS A 9 16.89 -7.44 18.28
CA HIS A 9 16.97 -7.10 19.71
C HIS A 9 18.41 -6.92 20.16
N ARG A 10 19.28 -7.89 19.88
CA ARG A 10 20.68 -7.84 20.30
C ARG A 10 21.45 -6.66 19.71
N PHE A 11 21.15 -6.28 18.47
CA PHE A 11 21.74 -5.10 17.87
C PHE A 11 21.33 -3.81 18.60
N VAL A 12 20.03 -3.67 18.93
CA VAL A 12 19.54 -2.50 19.67
C VAL A 12 20.11 -2.46 21.08
N TRP A 13 20.21 -3.62 21.74
CA TRP A 13 20.76 -3.75 23.09
C TRP A 13 22.24 -3.39 23.17
N VAL A 14 23.06 -3.86 22.22
CA VAL A 14 24.49 -3.47 22.14
C VAL A 14 24.64 -1.98 21.84
N HIS A 15 23.72 -1.41 21.06
CA HIS A 15 23.71 0.01 20.68
C HIS A 15 25.08 0.52 20.17
N PRO A 16 25.63 -0.08 19.08
CA PRO A 16 27.03 0.08 18.70
C PRO A 16 27.40 1.46 18.12
N PHE A 17 26.43 2.29 17.73
CA PHE A 17 26.66 3.61 17.14
C PHE A 17 26.28 4.74 18.07
N SER A 18 26.91 5.91 17.91
CA SER A 18 26.56 7.12 18.66
C SER A 18 25.18 7.70 18.28
N ASN A 19 24.75 7.50 17.04
CA ASN A 19 23.43 7.86 16.54
C ASN A 19 23.00 6.88 15.44
N GLY A 20 21.69 6.69 15.29
CA GLY A 20 21.13 5.96 14.15
C GLY A 20 20.97 4.46 14.35
N ASN A 21 21.16 3.93 15.57
CA ASN A 21 20.96 2.50 15.86
C ASN A 21 19.58 2.00 15.42
N GLY A 22 18.51 2.74 15.74
CA GLY A 22 17.16 2.38 15.31
C GLY A 22 16.96 2.33 13.80
N ARG A 23 17.61 3.21 13.03
CA ARG A 23 17.54 3.19 11.55
C ARG A 23 18.35 2.03 11.00
N THR A 24 19.54 1.82 11.55
CA THR A 24 20.47 0.79 11.10
C THR A 24 19.94 -0.61 11.39
N VAL A 25 19.36 -0.85 12.57
CA VAL A 25 18.79 -2.15 12.92
C VAL A 25 17.60 -2.53 12.03
N ARG A 26 16.76 -1.55 11.65
CA ARG A 26 15.64 -1.79 10.73
C ARG A 26 16.15 -2.18 9.34
N LEU A 27 17.16 -1.48 8.85
CA LEU A 27 17.83 -1.83 7.59
C LEU A 27 18.48 -3.22 7.65
N PHE A 28 19.18 -3.51 8.75
CA PHE A 28 19.78 -4.82 9.00
C PHE A 28 18.73 -5.94 9.03
N THR A 29 17.61 -5.72 9.71
CA THR A 29 16.48 -6.67 9.78
C THR A 29 15.92 -6.92 8.39
N TYR A 30 15.75 -5.87 7.59
CA TYR A 30 15.29 -5.98 6.21
C TYR A 30 16.27 -6.79 5.36
N ALA A 31 17.57 -6.51 5.44
CA ALA A 31 18.60 -7.28 4.75
C ALA A 31 18.59 -8.76 5.16
N MET A 32 18.39 -9.05 6.45
CA MET A 32 18.23 -10.43 6.92
C MET A 32 17.00 -11.10 6.32
N LEU A 33 15.85 -10.42 6.24
CA LEU A 33 14.65 -10.98 5.64
C LEU A 33 14.86 -11.33 4.17
N ILE A 34 15.47 -10.42 3.38
CA ILE A 34 15.84 -10.68 1.98
C ILE A 34 16.74 -11.91 1.89
N LYS A 35 17.81 -11.97 2.70
CA LYS A 35 18.73 -13.12 2.73
C LYS A 35 18.02 -14.46 3.05
N ASN A 36 16.93 -14.41 3.81
CA ASN A 36 16.12 -15.60 4.16
C ASN A 36 15.02 -15.92 3.12
N GLY A 37 15.07 -15.32 1.91
CA GLY A 37 14.14 -15.65 0.82
C GLY A 37 12.85 -14.84 0.79
N PHE A 38 12.71 -13.82 1.65
CA PHE A 38 11.63 -12.85 1.56
C PHE A 38 11.94 -11.81 0.46
N ASN A 39 12.11 -12.31 -0.76
CA ASN A 39 12.56 -11.52 -1.91
C ASN A 39 11.45 -10.60 -2.44
N VAL A 40 11.83 -9.34 -2.64
CA VAL A 40 11.02 -8.28 -3.27
C VAL A 40 10.77 -8.45 -4.77
N ASN A 41 11.45 -9.39 -5.43
CA ASN A 41 11.40 -9.58 -6.89
C ASN A 41 10.04 -10.08 -7.43
N ILE A 42 9.10 -10.49 -6.56
CA ILE A 42 7.75 -10.94 -6.94
C ILE A 42 6.69 -9.87 -6.56
N GLY A 43 7.08 -8.60 -6.48
CA GLY A 43 6.16 -7.50 -6.16
C GLY A 43 5.71 -7.43 -4.69
N ARG A 44 6.25 -8.30 -3.82
CA ARG A 44 6.00 -8.27 -2.38
C ARG A 44 6.96 -7.32 -1.69
N ILE A 45 6.60 -6.04 -1.62
CA ILE A 45 7.31 -5.05 -0.80
C ILE A 45 6.96 -5.32 0.67
N ILE A 46 7.76 -6.15 1.35
CA ILE A 46 7.63 -6.28 2.80
C ILE A 46 8.23 -5.02 3.42
N ASN A 47 7.46 -4.34 4.28
CA ASN A 47 7.94 -3.19 5.03
C ASN A 47 8.10 -3.57 6.50
N PRO A 48 9.28 -4.05 6.95
CA PRO A 48 9.48 -4.43 8.35
C PRO A 48 9.35 -3.22 9.29
N THR A 49 9.48 -2.00 8.77
CA THR A 49 9.28 -0.78 9.56
C THR A 49 7.84 -0.68 10.08
N ALA A 50 6.86 -1.19 9.34
CA ALA A 50 5.46 -1.18 9.77
C ALA A 50 5.23 -1.99 11.05
N ILE A 51 6.01 -3.06 11.25
CA ILE A 51 6.02 -3.86 12.49
C ILE A 51 6.42 -2.99 13.68
N PHE A 52 7.53 -2.26 13.55
CA PHE A 52 8.14 -1.53 14.66
C PHE A 52 7.58 -0.12 14.88
N CYS A 53 6.91 0.46 13.88
CA CYS A 53 6.47 1.86 13.91
C CYS A 53 4.96 2.06 14.08
N ASN A 54 4.12 1.04 13.83
CA ASN A 54 2.66 1.19 14.00
C ASN A 54 2.28 1.42 15.47
N ASN A 55 2.88 0.69 16.40
CA ASN A 55 2.65 0.85 17.84
C ASN A 55 3.99 0.99 18.58
N ARG A 56 4.44 2.24 18.71
CA ARG A 56 5.74 2.54 19.34
C ARG A 56 5.80 2.14 20.82
N ASN A 57 4.67 2.21 21.53
CA ASN A 57 4.61 1.86 22.96
C ASN A 57 4.78 0.36 23.15
N GLU A 58 4.05 -0.45 22.38
CA GLU A 58 4.16 -1.90 22.40
C GLU A 58 5.55 -2.38 21.95
N TYR A 59 6.13 -1.75 20.92
CA TYR A 59 7.50 -2.00 20.52
C TYR A 59 8.48 -1.87 21.69
N TYR A 60 8.44 -0.76 22.42
CA TYR A 60 9.34 -0.52 23.55
C TYR A 60 9.03 -1.42 24.75
N ASP A 61 7.76 -1.73 25.03
CA ASP A 61 7.38 -2.69 26.08
C ASP A 61 8.01 -4.06 25.81
N LYS A 62 7.80 -4.59 24.59
CA LYS A 62 8.32 -5.90 24.20
C LYS A 62 9.85 -5.92 24.15
N LEU A 63 10.48 -4.83 23.69
CA LEU A 63 11.92 -4.68 23.71
C LEU A 63 12.47 -4.68 25.15
N SER A 64 11.85 -3.90 26.05
CA SER A 64 12.27 -3.79 27.45
C SER A 64 12.12 -5.10 28.20
N LYS A 65 11.11 -5.92 27.87
CA LYS A 65 10.98 -7.28 28.43
C LYS A 65 12.10 -8.20 27.94
N ALA A 66 12.46 -8.14 26.66
CA ALA A 66 13.58 -8.90 26.13
C ALA A 66 14.95 -8.46 26.68
N ASP A 67 15.08 -7.19 27.09
CA ASP A 67 16.30 -6.67 27.74
C ASP A 67 16.61 -7.36 29.08
N LEU A 68 15.60 -7.93 29.75
CA LEU A 68 15.78 -8.75 30.96
C LEU A 68 16.58 -10.04 30.69
N GLY A 69 16.68 -10.46 29.43
CA GLY A 69 17.43 -11.64 29.01
C GLY A 69 16.80 -12.97 29.42
N THR A 70 15.57 -12.97 29.93
CA THR A 70 14.81 -14.18 30.24
C THR A 70 14.33 -14.88 28.96
N GLU A 71 14.14 -16.19 29.02
CA GLU A 71 13.57 -16.95 27.89
C GLU A 71 12.20 -16.41 27.49
N GLU A 72 11.36 -16.09 28.48
CA GLU A 72 10.02 -15.55 28.27
C GLU A 72 10.04 -14.16 27.62
N GLY A 73 10.94 -13.27 28.04
CA GLY A 73 11.08 -11.95 27.42
C GLY A 73 11.55 -12.03 25.96
N ILE A 74 12.49 -12.92 25.66
CA ILE A 74 12.97 -13.17 24.29
C ILE A 74 11.86 -13.80 23.43
N LEU A 75 11.06 -14.70 24.02
CA LEU A 75 9.93 -15.33 23.34
C LEU A 75 8.84 -14.29 23.01
N GLU A 76 8.41 -13.49 23.98
CA GLU A 76 7.42 -12.42 23.77
C GLU A 76 7.86 -11.43 22.68
N TRP A 77 9.14 -11.04 22.69
CA TRP A 77 9.71 -10.20 21.64
C TRP A 77 9.66 -10.88 20.27
N SER A 78 10.06 -12.14 20.22
CA SER A 78 10.07 -12.90 18.97
C SER A 78 8.66 -13.06 18.41
N GLU A 79 7.67 -13.38 19.25
CA GLU A 79 6.25 -13.45 18.87
C GLU A 79 5.75 -12.11 18.33
N TYR A 80 6.05 -11.01 19.01
CA TYR A 80 5.70 -9.67 18.53
C TYR A 80 6.25 -9.39 17.12
N VAL A 81 7.54 -9.67 16.88
CA VAL A 81 8.16 -9.46 15.56
C VAL A 81 7.55 -10.36 14.48
N LEU A 82 7.31 -11.64 14.81
CA LEU A 82 6.77 -12.61 13.87
C LEU A 82 5.29 -12.35 13.53
N ASN A 83 4.50 -11.97 14.52
CA ASN A 83 3.09 -11.59 14.32
C ASN A 83 2.99 -10.33 13.46
N GLY A 84 3.79 -9.30 13.75
CA GLY A 84 3.82 -8.12 12.89
C GLY A 84 4.23 -8.44 11.46
N LEU A 85 5.22 -9.34 11.26
CA LEU A 85 5.61 -9.75 9.92
C LEU A 85 4.47 -10.50 9.19
N LYS A 86 3.76 -11.38 9.90
CA LYS A 86 2.59 -12.08 9.37
C LYS A 86 1.51 -11.10 8.95
N GLU A 87 1.15 -10.15 9.81
CA GLU A 87 0.14 -9.13 9.52
C GLU A 87 0.51 -8.28 8.29
N GLU A 88 1.78 -7.89 8.16
CA GLU A 88 2.23 -7.12 6.99
C GLU A 88 2.15 -7.94 5.70
N ILE A 89 2.49 -9.23 5.75
CA ILE A 89 2.33 -10.13 4.59
C ILE A 89 0.85 -10.27 4.23
N GLU A 90 -0.03 -10.51 5.21
CA GLU A 90 -1.47 -10.63 4.99
C GLU A 90 -2.08 -9.33 4.43
N LYS A 91 -1.61 -8.16 4.88
CA LYS A 91 -2.02 -6.86 4.31
C LYS A 91 -1.61 -6.75 2.85
N ILE A 92 -0.37 -7.11 2.50
CA ILE A 92 0.11 -7.07 1.12
C ILE A 92 -0.68 -8.04 0.24
N ASP A 93 -0.96 -9.25 0.73
CA ASP A 93 -1.76 -10.24 0.00
C ASP A 93 -3.19 -9.73 -0.26
N LYS A 94 -3.83 -9.09 0.74
CA LYS A 94 -5.13 -8.42 0.56
C LYS A 94 -5.07 -7.30 -0.48
N LEU A 95 -4.05 -6.45 -0.43
CA LEU A 95 -3.89 -5.35 -1.40
C LEU A 95 -3.55 -5.84 -2.81
N SER A 96 -2.99 -7.05 -2.93
CA SER A 96 -2.72 -7.70 -4.21
C SER A 96 -3.97 -8.37 -4.81
N ASP A 97 -4.98 -8.66 -3.99
CA ASP A 97 -6.30 -9.10 -4.46
C ASP A 97 -7.08 -7.91 -5.03
N TYR A 98 -7.28 -7.92 -6.34
CA TYR A 98 -8.01 -6.85 -7.02
C TYR A 98 -9.45 -6.71 -6.53
N GLN A 99 -10.10 -7.80 -6.15
CA GLN A 99 -11.48 -7.75 -5.69
C GLN A 99 -11.56 -7.03 -4.34
N PHE A 100 -10.66 -7.34 -3.42
CA PHE A 100 -10.51 -6.62 -2.15
C PHE A 100 -10.17 -5.14 -2.39
N LEU A 101 -9.18 -4.87 -3.24
CA LEU A 101 -8.78 -3.51 -3.60
C LEU A 101 -9.99 -2.72 -4.12
N LYS A 102 -10.75 -3.30 -5.05
CA LYS A 102 -11.95 -2.72 -5.63
C LYS A 102 -13.03 -2.40 -4.59
N THR A 103 -13.39 -3.35 -3.74
CA THR A 103 -14.53 -3.20 -2.82
C THR A 103 -14.20 -2.33 -1.62
N GLU A 104 -13.00 -2.49 -1.05
CA GLU A 104 -12.62 -1.86 0.21
C GLU A 104 -11.92 -0.51 0.03
N ILE A 105 -11.31 -0.26 -1.15
CA ILE A 105 -10.50 0.93 -1.38
C ILE A 105 -11.04 1.74 -2.55
N LEU A 106 -11.03 1.20 -3.77
CA LEU A 106 -11.27 2.00 -4.98
C LEU A 106 -12.70 2.56 -5.05
N LEU A 107 -13.72 1.73 -4.80
CA LEU A 107 -15.12 2.16 -4.85
C LEU A 107 -15.48 3.11 -3.69
N PRO A 108 -15.09 2.84 -2.43
CA PRO A 108 -15.26 3.79 -1.33
C PRO A 108 -14.61 5.14 -1.60
N SER A 109 -13.38 5.19 -2.12
CA SER A 109 -12.70 6.43 -2.48
C SER A 109 -13.49 7.27 -3.48
N ILE A 110 -14.00 6.67 -4.57
CA ILE A 110 -14.83 7.38 -5.54
C ILE A 110 -16.12 7.89 -4.90
N ASN A 111 -16.80 7.07 -4.10
CA ASN A 111 -18.03 7.48 -3.43
C ASN A 111 -17.78 8.63 -2.46
N PHE A 112 -16.68 8.62 -1.73
CA PHE A 112 -16.26 9.69 -0.84
C PHE A 112 -16.03 11.00 -1.61
N SER A 113 -15.28 10.96 -2.72
CA SER A 113 -15.04 12.14 -3.56
C SER A 113 -16.34 12.68 -4.19
N LEU A 114 -17.26 11.78 -4.59
CA LEU A 114 -18.56 12.14 -5.14
C LEU A 114 -19.44 12.83 -4.09
N ASN A 115 -19.53 12.26 -2.88
CA ASN A 115 -20.30 12.83 -1.77
C ASN A 115 -19.79 14.22 -1.37
N ARG A 116 -18.48 14.45 -1.48
CA ARG A 116 -17.85 15.77 -1.26
C ARG A 116 -17.94 16.70 -2.46
N LYS A 117 -18.58 16.29 -3.57
CA LYS A 117 -18.71 17.04 -4.81
C LYS A 117 -17.37 17.44 -5.46
N ILE A 118 -16.30 16.68 -5.18
CA ILE A 118 -14.98 16.86 -5.80
C ILE A 118 -15.01 16.37 -7.25
N ILE A 119 -15.80 15.33 -7.49
CA ILE A 119 -16.09 14.78 -8.81
C ILE A 119 -17.59 14.85 -9.10
N THR A 120 -17.93 14.90 -10.39
CA THR A 120 -19.30 14.86 -10.90
C THR A 120 -19.81 13.42 -11.03
N ASP A 121 -21.12 13.23 -11.19
CA ASP A 121 -21.72 11.91 -11.44
C ASP A 121 -21.17 11.23 -12.70
N ILE A 122 -20.87 12.01 -13.74
CA ILE A 122 -20.29 11.51 -14.98
C ILE A 122 -18.85 11.03 -14.74
N GLU A 123 -18.05 11.83 -14.04
CA GLU A 123 -16.67 11.47 -13.68
C GLU A 123 -16.66 10.21 -12.80
N ALA A 124 -17.55 10.12 -11.81
CA ALA A 124 -17.67 8.93 -10.96
C ALA A 124 -18.06 7.67 -11.76
N LYS A 125 -18.96 7.78 -12.75
CA LYS A 125 -19.31 6.66 -13.64
C LYS A 125 -18.13 6.21 -14.49
N ILE A 126 -17.35 7.15 -15.04
CA ILE A 126 -16.14 6.83 -15.81
C ILE A 126 -15.14 6.09 -14.92
N LEU A 127 -14.85 6.62 -13.73
CA LEU A 127 -13.88 6.02 -12.81
C LEU A 127 -14.32 4.63 -12.33
N LYS A 128 -15.62 4.42 -12.06
CA LYS A 128 -16.17 3.10 -11.71
C LYS A 128 -16.04 2.10 -12.86
N GLU A 129 -16.31 2.52 -14.10
CA GLU A 129 -16.09 1.68 -15.28
C GLU A 129 -14.59 1.33 -15.45
N THR A 130 -13.70 2.29 -15.19
CA THR A 130 -12.25 2.04 -15.21
C THR A 130 -11.84 1.03 -14.16
N ILE A 131 -12.45 1.03 -12.97
CA ILE A 131 -12.22 -0.03 -11.97
C ILE A 131 -12.74 -1.38 -12.47
N ASP A 132 -13.93 -1.42 -13.08
CA ASP A 132 -14.49 -2.69 -13.55
C ASP A 132 -13.66 -3.31 -14.69
N LYS A 133 -13.16 -2.50 -15.62
CA LYS A 133 -12.41 -2.96 -16.80
C LYS A 133 -10.89 -2.94 -16.63
N GLN A 134 -10.38 -2.28 -15.60
CA GLN A 134 -8.97 -1.93 -15.34
C GLN A 134 -8.33 -1.01 -16.39
N VAL A 135 -8.67 -1.20 -17.66
CA VAL A 135 -8.25 -0.40 -18.80
C VAL A 135 -9.50 -0.03 -19.60
N ILE A 136 -9.66 1.25 -19.89
CA ILE A 136 -10.77 1.75 -20.70
C ILE A 136 -10.28 2.49 -21.93
N GLN A 137 -11.12 2.52 -22.96
CA GLN A 137 -11.00 3.37 -24.14
C GLN A 137 -12.32 4.11 -24.36
N ASN A 138 -12.33 5.10 -25.26
CA ASN A 138 -13.51 5.94 -25.49
C ASN A 138 -14.79 5.15 -25.80
N SER A 139 -14.68 4.03 -26.51
CA SER A 139 -15.82 3.17 -26.86
C SER A 139 -16.49 2.54 -25.64
N ASP A 140 -15.75 2.30 -24.55
CA ASP A 140 -16.30 1.72 -23.32
C ASP A 140 -17.23 2.67 -22.58
N LEU A 141 -17.07 3.98 -22.82
CA LEU A 141 -17.80 5.04 -22.16
C LEU A 141 -19.04 5.48 -22.93
N GLU A 142 -19.21 5.08 -24.20
CA GLU A 142 -20.31 5.53 -25.06
C GLU A 142 -21.69 5.30 -24.41
N LYS A 143 -21.84 4.21 -23.64
CA LYS A 143 -23.08 3.89 -22.89
C LYS A 143 -23.51 4.97 -21.88
N PHE A 144 -22.58 5.77 -21.36
CA PHE A 144 -22.88 6.84 -20.40
C PHE A 144 -23.23 8.18 -21.05
N PHE A 145 -23.01 8.30 -22.37
CA PHE A 145 -23.14 9.54 -23.14
C PHE A 145 -24.20 9.42 -24.25
N LYS A 146 -25.30 8.70 -23.99
CA LYS A 146 -26.42 8.60 -24.94
C LYS A 146 -26.90 10.02 -25.31
N ASN A 147 -27.00 10.28 -26.61
CA ASN A 147 -27.38 11.58 -27.22
C ASN A 147 -26.36 12.72 -27.08
N LYS A 148 -25.09 12.43 -26.74
CA LYS A 148 -24.02 13.42 -26.67
C LYS A 148 -22.97 13.18 -27.75
N ALA A 149 -22.29 14.25 -28.16
CA ALA A 149 -21.23 14.16 -29.16
C ALA A 149 -20.05 13.33 -28.64
N LYS A 150 -19.41 12.52 -29.50
CA LYS A 150 -18.20 11.74 -29.15
C LYS A 150 -17.06 12.63 -28.62
N SER A 151 -17.04 13.91 -29.02
CA SER A 151 -16.12 14.92 -28.50
C SER A 151 -16.28 15.19 -27.00
N GLU A 152 -17.47 14.96 -26.43
CA GLU A 152 -17.72 15.15 -25.01
C GLU A 152 -17.01 14.08 -24.17
N ILE A 153 -16.94 12.84 -24.63
CA ILE A 153 -16.20 11.74 -23.97
C ILE A 153 -14.72 12.13 -23.86
N SER A 154 -14.10 12.53 -24.98
CA SER A 154 -12.71 12.96 -25.01
C SER A 154 -12.46 14.14 -24.07
N ARG A 155 -13.40 15.09 -23.97
CA ARG A 155 -13.30 16.23 -23.05
C ARG A 155 -13.34 15.79 -21.59
N GLN A 156 -14.20 14.83 -21.22
CA GLN A 156 -14.28 14.33 -19.84
C GLN A 156 -13.03 13.53 -19.45
N ILE A 157 -12.53 12.68 -20.36
CA ILE A 157 -11.25 11.97 -20.13
C ILE A 157 -10.11 12.97 -19.94
N LYS A 158 -10.01 14.00 -20.80
CA LYS A 158 -8.98 15.03 -20.67
C LYS A 158 -9.03 15.72 -19.30
N LYS A 159 -10.23 16.08 -18.83
CA LYS A 159 -10.42 16.65 -17.48
C LYS A 159 -9.96 15.71 -16.38
N LEU A 160 -10.28 14.42 -16.47
CA LEU A 160 -9.85 13.41 -15.49
C LEU A 160 -8.33 13.21 -15.49
N ILE A 161 -7.68 13.31 -16.66
CA ILE A 161 -6.21 13.30 -16.77
C ILE A 161 -5.60 14.57 -16.15
N GLU A 162 -6.16 15.75 -16.43
CA GLU A 162 -5.73 17.02 -15.82
C GLU A 162 -5.89 17.00 -14.29
N LYS A 163 -6.99 16.39 -13.81
CA LYS A 163 -7.23 16.11 -12.39
C LYS A 163 -6.37 14.96 -11.84
N LYS A 164 -5.50 14.33 -12.64
CA LYS A 164 -4.67 13.19 -12.23
C LYS A 164 -5.46 12.01 -11.64
N MET A 165 -6.65 11.75 -12.18
CA MET A 165 -7.51 10.61 -11.80
C MET A 165 -7.44 9.48 -12.84
N LEU A 166 -7.00 9.80 -14.06
CA LEU A 166 -6.69 8.85 -15.13
C LEU A 166 -5.30 9.13 -15.69
N VAL A 167 -4.68 8.12 -16.29
CA VAL A 167 -3.42 8.23 -17.05
C VAL A 167 -3.48 7.32 -18.27
N PRO A 168 -2.83 7.68 -19.39
CA PRO A 168 -2.65 6.77 -20.51
C PRO A 168 -1.93 5.47 -20.10
N GLU A 169 -2.33 4.35 -20.69
CA GLU A 169 -1.69 3.05 -20.48
C GLU A 169 -0.40 2.95 -21.31
N GLY A 170 0.77 3.03 -20.67
CA GLY A 170 2.06 3.02 -21.36
C GLY A 170 2.16 4.16 -22.39
N ASP A 171 2.58 3.83 -23.61
CA ASP A 171 2.67 4.79 -24.73
C ASP A 171 1.35 4.94 -25.51
N SER A 172 0.28 4.26 -25.11
CA SER A 172 -1.00 4.32 -25.82
C SER A 172 -1.74 5.62 -25.55
N VAL A 173 -2.08 6.36 -26.59
CA VAL A 173 -2.86 7.61 -26.48
C VAL A 173 -4.37 7.34 -26.30
N ARG A 174 -4.83 6.09 -26.47
CA ARG A 174 -6.26 5.73 -26.55
C ARG A 174 -6.78 4.84 -25.44
N LYS A 175 -5.89 4.31 -24.61
CA LYS A 175 -6.22 3.45 -23.47
C LYS A 175 -5.84 4.18 -22.19
N TYR A 176 -6.70 4.09 -21.19
CA TYR A 176 -6.55 4.81 -19.93
C TYR A 176 -6.76 3.87 -18.75
N ILE A 177 -5.93 4.03 -17.74
CA ILE A 177 -6.01 3.34 -16.45
C ILE A 177 -6.26 4.34 -15.33
N LEU A 178 -6.69 3.86 -14.17
CA LEU A 178 -6.89 4.73 -13.02
C LEU A 178 -5.55 5.26 -12.49
N ARG A 179 -5.58 6.49 -11.99
CA ARG A 179 -4.44 7.16 -11.37
C ARG A 179 -4.87 7.65 -9.98
N PHE A 180 -4.13 7.25 -8.94
CA PHE A 180 -4.44 7.53 -7.53
C PHE A 180 -3.45 8.46 -6.84
N ASP A 181 -2.57 9.12 -7.58
CA ASP A 181 -1.68 10.13 -6.99
C ASP A 181 -2.40 11.43 -6.61
N ASN A 182 -3.71 11.53 -6.88
CA ASN A 182 -4.55 12.61 -6.41
C ASN A 182 -5.05 12.34 -4.99
N ASN A 183 -4.63 13.20 -4.04
CA ASN A 183 -5.04 13.18 -2.63
C ASN A 183 -6.55 13.17 -2.38
N TYR A 184 -7.40 13.51 -3.35
CA TYR A 184 -8.86 13.46 -3.17
C TYR A 184 -9.45 12.05 -3.33
N LEU A 185 -8.70 11.11 -3.90
CA LEU A 185 -9.06 9.70 -4.07
C LEU A 185 -8.33 8.78 -3.05
N LEU A 186 -7.48 9.35 -2.19
CA LEU A 186 -6.83 8.72 -1.04
C LEU A 186 -7.46 9.24 0.26
#